data_AF-A0A4S8MD18-F1
#
_entry.id   AF-A0A4S8MD18-F1
#
_cell.length_a   1.000
_cell.length_b   1.000
_cell.length_c   1.000
_cell.angle_alpha   90.00
_cell.angle_beta   90.00
_cell.angle_gamma   90.00
#
_symmetry.space_group_name_H-M   'P 1'
#
loop_
_entity.id
_entity.type
_entity.pdbx_description
1 polymer ?
#
loop_
_entity_poly.entity_id
_entity_poly.type
_entity_poly.pdbx_seq_one_letter_code
_entity_poly.pdbx_strand_id
1 'polypeptide(L)'
;MLVVHAASCCDVCLEQYVWEGNQEQESTIRTPYVIACGHVFCKTCLESTDPALCPLCRRRYRLDHIKKLHVEPPDVTDEDMENGFLQNIVLAWDDETGIGEVIMQVDEWLSTKNGSFVGT
;
A
#
# COMPACT_ATOMS: atom_id res chain seq x y z
N MET A 1 12.34 4.66 -13.48
CA MET A 1 11.98 3.90 -12.27
C MET A 1 10.66 4.48 -11.77
N LEU A 2 9.59 3.67 -11.75
CA LEU A 2 8.32 4.07 -11.16
C LEU A 2 8.44 3.81 -9.65
N VAL A 3 8.44 4.87 -8.85
CA VAL A 3 8.40 4.76 -7.39
C VAL A 3 6.96 4.98 -6.97
N VAL A 4 6.37 3.99 -6.33
CA VAL A 4 5.01 4.05 -5.80
C VAL A 4 5.13 4.10 -4.28
N HIS A 5 4.60 5.15 -3.67
CA HIS A 5 4.59 5.31 -2.22
C HIS A 5 3.24 4.85 -1.65
N ALA A 6 3.21 4.41 -0.39
CA ALA A 6 1.96 3.99 0.26
C ALA A 6 0.88 5.10 0.25
N ALA A 7 1.31 6.36 0.33
CA ALA A 7 0.46 7.56 0.27
C ALA A 7 0.17 8.07 -1.16
N SER A 8 0.52 7.32 -2.21
CA SER A 8 0.18 7.70 -3.58
C SER A 8 -1.34 7.77 -3.76
N CYS A 9 -1.81 8.84 -4.42
CA CYS A 9 -3.22 9.12 -4.64
C CYS A 9 -3.53 9.39 -6.11
N CYS A 10 -4.81 9.36 -6.46
CA CYS A 10 -5.28 9.66 -7.82
C CYS A 10 -5.33 11.17 -8.08
N ASP A 11 -4.70 11.66 -9.15
CA ASP A 11 -4.70 13.09 -9.50
C ASP A 11 -6.07 13.66 -9.93
N VAL A 12 -7.12 12.82 -10.01
CA VAL A 12 -8.48 13.24 -10.39
C VAL A 12 -9.39 13.36 -9.17
N CYS A 13 -9.52 12.29 -8.37
CA CYS A 13 -10.37 12.29 -7.18
C CYS A 13 -9.60 12.63 -5.89
N LEU A 14 -8.27 12.71 -5.95
CA LEU A 14 -7.37 12.98 -4.83
C LEU A 14 -7.39 11.92 -3.72
N GLU A 15 -8.08 10.80 -3.94
CA GLU A 15 -8.16 9.69 -3.00
C GLU A 15 -6.92 8.80 -3.07
N GLN A 16 -6.49 8.29 -1.91
CA GLN A 16 -5.39 7.34 -1.79
C GLN A 16 -5.71 6.02 -2.49
N TYR A 17 -4.70 5.43 -3.12
CA TYR A 17 -4.83 4.13 -3.76
C TYR A 17 -4.96 3.00 -2.74
N VAL A 18 -5.77 1.99 -3.09
CA VAL A 18 -5.91 0.74 -2.33
C VAL A 18 -5.12 -0.34 -3.05
N TRP A 19 -4.27 -1.05 -2.31
CA TRP A 19 -3.40 -2.13 -2.80
C TRP A 19 -3.97 -3.49 -2.36
N GLU A 20 -3.59 -4.58 -3.01
CA GLU A 20 -4.17 -5.90 -2.71
C GLU A 20 -3.67 -6.49 -1.37
N GLY A 21 -2.70 -5.87 -0.70
CA GLY A 21 -2.09 -6.36 0.54
C GLY A 21 -2.53 -5.65 1.83
N ASN A 22 -3.40 -4.63 1.78
CA ASN A 22 -3.69 -3.78 2.94
C ASN A 22 -5.17 -3.67 3.33
N GLN A 23 -6.06 -4.51 2.80
CA GLN A 23 -7.45 -4.57 3.26
C GLN A 23 -8.18 -5.86 2.83
N GLU A 24 -8.74 -6.57 3.81
CA GLU A 24 -9.79 -7.54 3.56
C GLU A 24 -11.03 -6.81 3.02
N GLN A 25 -11.58 -7.32 1.91
CA GLN A 25 -12.86 -6.95 1.29
C GLN A 25 -12.87 -5.68 0.39
N GLU A 26 -12.66 -5.96 -0.90
CA GLU A 26 -13.65 -5.63 -1.95
C GLU A 26 -13.96 -4.15 -2.23
N SER A 27 -12.93 -3.33 -2.49
CA SER A 27 -13.14 -2.15 -3.33
C SER A 27 -12.06 -1.98 -4.41
N THR A 28 -12.28 -2.61 -5.56
CA THR A 28 -11.46 -2.46 -6.79
C THR A 28 -11.54 -1.06 -7.42
N ILE A 29 -12.35 -0.18 -6.83
CA ILE A 29 -12.70 1.16 -7.28
C ILE A 29 -11.47 2.09 -7.23
N ARG A 30 -10.68 1.99 -6.16
CA ARG A 30 -9.51 2.85 -5.91
C ARG A 30 -8.18 2.17 -6.25
N THR A 31 -8.20 1.08 -7.01
CA THR A 31 -6.95 0.45 -7.45
C THR A 31 -6.33 1.27 -8.58
N PRO A 32 -4.99 1.43 -8.61
CA PRO A 32 -4.34 2.24 -9.64
C PRO A 32 -4.24 1.49 -10.97
N TYR A 33 -4.50 2.22 -12.04
CA TYR A 33 -4.40 1.76 -13.42
C TYR A 33 -3.52 2.70 -14.23
N VAL A 34 -2.65 2.14 -15.05
CA VAL A 34 -1.83 2.87 -16.01
C VAL A 34 -2.47 2.86 -17.39
N ILE A 35 -2.47 4.02 -18.05
CA ILE A 35 -2.88 4.17 -19.46
C ILE A 35 -1.66 4.24 -20.38
N ALA A 36 -1.86 4.11 -21.69
CA ALA A 36 -0.79 4.00 -22.69
C ALA A 36 0.24 5.16 -22.68
N CYS A 37 -0.12 6.33 -22.16
CA CYS A 37 0.82 7.45 -22.02
C CYS A 37 1.71 7.39 -20.76
N GLY A 38 1.49 6.41 -19.88
CA GLY A 38 2.29 6.19 -18.66
C GLY A 38 1.76 6.87 -17.39
N HIS A 39 0.68 7.64 -17.46
CA HIS A 39 0.05 8.25 -16.28
C HIS A 39 -0.88 7.25 -15.58
N VAL A 40 -1.05 7.43 -14.26
CA VAL A 40 -1.75 6.50 -13.37
C VAL A 40 -2.95 7.21 -12.74
N PHE A 41 -4.11 6.54 -12.73
CA PHE A 41 -5.36 7.03 -12.15
C PHE A 41 -6.14 5.85 -11.55
N CYS A 42 -7.13 6.11 -10.69
CA CYS A 42 -8.03 5.03 -10.26
C CYS A 42 -8.95 4.61 -11.41
N LYS A 43 -9.42 3.36 -11.37
CA LYS A 43 -10.27 2.78 -12.42
C LYS A 43 -11.51 3.64 -12.70
N THR A 44 -12.19 4.07 -11.65
CA THR A 44 -13.43 4.86 -11.75
C THR A 44 -13.19 6.20 -12.44
N CYS A 45 -12.08 6.89 -12.18
CA CYS A 45 -11.76 8.15 -12.85
C CYS A 45 -11.44 7.96 -14.33
N LEU A 46 -10.83 6.84 -14.72
CA LEU A 46 -10.61 6.53 -16.14
C LEU A 46 -11.94 6.25 -16.85
N GLU A 47 -12.82 5.46 -16.23
CA GLU A 47 -14.13 5.12 -16.80
C GLU A 47 -15.09 6.33 -16.89
N SER A 48 -14.95 7.33 -16.01
CA SER A 48 -15.78 8.54 -16.02
C SER A 48 -15.24 9.68 -16.90
N THR A 49 -14.02 9.55 -17.45
CA THR A 49 -13.41 10.59 -18.27
C THR A 49 -13.91 10.52 -19.72
N ASP A 50 -14.75 11.48 -20.10
CA ASP A 50 -15.24 11.67 -21.48
C ASP A 50 -14.89 13.07 -22.01
N PRO A 51 -14.21 13.20 -23.16
CA PRO A 51 -13.64 12.12 -23.99
C PRO A 51 -12.47 11.42 -23.29
N ALA A 52 -12.16 10.18 -23.69
CA ALA A 52 -11.03 9.37 -23.18
C ALA A 52 -9.64 9.97 -23.50
N LEU A 53 -9.33 11.09 -22.83
CA LEU A 53 -8.09 11.85 -22.89
C LEU A 53 -7.44 11.83 -21.51
N CYS A 54 -6.14 11.60 -21.46
CA CYS A 54 -5.39 11.65 -20.21
C CYS A 54 -5.58 13.02 -19.53
N PRO A 55 -6.01 13.08 -18.25
CA PRO A 55 -6.17 14.34 -17.52
C PRO A 55 -4.90 15.21 -17.47
N LEU A 56 -3.71 14.58 -17.52
CA LEU A 56 -2.43 15.28 -17.40
C LEU A 56 -1.84 15.72 -18.75
N CYS A 57 -1.77 14.82 -19.73
CA CYS A 57 -1.10 15.09 -21.01
C CYS A 57 -2.01 15.13 -22.24
N ARG A 58 -3.32 14.93 -22.04
CA ARG A 58 -4.36 14.96 -23.09
C ARG A 58 -4.17 13.99 -24.25
N ARG A 59 -3.26 13.01 -24.13
CA ARG A 59 -3.18 11.90 -25.10
C ARG A 59 -4.41 11.01 -25.00
N ARG A 60 -4.95 10.62 -26.16
CA ARG A 60 -6.04 9.63 -26.23
C ARG A 60 -5.57 8.31 -25.65
N TYR A 61 -6.45 7.67 -24.90
CA TYR A 61 -6.29 6.29 -24.45
C TYR A 61 -7.55 5.50 -24.77
N ARG A 62 -7.46 4.17 -24.69
CA ARG A 62 -8.60 3.29 -24.89
C ARG A 62 -8.90 2.56 -23.58
N LEU A 63 -10.17 2.50 -23.19
CA LEU A 63 -10.61 1.88 -21.94
C LEU A 63 -10.30 0.37 -21.89
N ASP A 64 -10.31 -0.31 -23.03
CA ASP A 64 -9.94 -1.72 -23.17
C ASP A 64 -8.43 -2.00 -22.95
N HIS A 65 -7.60 -0.95 -23.00
CA HIS A 65 -6.14 -1.07 -22.90
C HIS A 65 -5.57 -0.57 -21.57
N ILE A 66 -6.40 -0.16 -20.62
CA ILE A 66 -5.93 0.25 -19.29
C ILE A 66 -5.41 -0.98 -18.53
N LYS A 67 -4.29 -0.84 -17.83
CA LYS A 67 -3.63 -1.95 -17.12
C LYS A 67 -3.62 -1.70 -15.63
N LYS A 68 -4.08 -2.68 -14.84
CA LYS A 68 -3.99 -2.66 -13.39
C LYS A 68 -2.52 -2.70 -12.98
N LEU A 69 -2.11 -1.82 -12.07
CA LEU A 69 -0.79 -1.90 -11.46
C LEU A 69 -0.84 -2.87 -10.28
N HIS A 70 -0.06 -3.94 -10.36
CA HIS A 70 0.21 -4.82 -9.23
C HIS A 70 1.51 -4.36 -8.58
N VAL A 71 1.45 -4.12 -7.28
CA VAL A 71 2.62 -3.81 -6.45
C VAL A 71 2.71 -4.94 -5.45
N GLU A 72 3.75 -5.75 -5.59
CA GLU A 72 4.07 -6.75 -4.60
C GLU A 72 4.64 -6.02 -3.38
N PRO A 73 4.06 -6.22 -2.18
CA PRO A 73 4.69 -5.70 -0.97
C PRO A 73 6.09 -6.33 -0.86
N PRO A 74 7.10 -5.56 -0.42
CA PRO A 74 8.40 -6.14 -0.16
C PRO A 74 8.27 -7.24 0.90
N ASP A 75 9.12 -8.27 0.81
CA ASP A 75 9.27 -9.24 1.88
C ASP A 75 9.61 -8.48 3.18
N VAL A 76 8.78 -8.65 4.20
CA VAL A 76 8.99 -7.99 5.50
C VAL A 76 10.18 -8.66 6.16
N THR A 77 11.26 -7.91 6.35
CA THR A 77 12.45 -8.42 7.05
C THR A 77 12.31 -8.30 8.56
N ASP A 78 13.16 -9.01 9.29
CA ASP A 78 13.26 -8.84 10.74
C ASP A 78 13.59 -7.40 11.14
N GLU A 79 14.43 -6.70 10.36
CA GLU A 79 14.76 -5.30 10.58
C GLU A 79 13.53 -4.38 10.40
N ASP A 80 12.65 -4.69 9.44
CA ASP A 80 11.41 -3.95 9.22
C ASP A 80 10.43 -4.11 10.39
N MET A 81 10.34 -5.32 10.95
CA MET A 81 9.53 -5.60 12.14
C MET A 81 10.07 -4.85 13.36
N GLU A 82 11.39 -4.90 13.61
CA GLU A 82 12.04 -4.15 14.68
C GLU A 82 11.79 -2.64 14.56
N ASN A 83 11.97 -2.08 13.37
CA ASN A 83 11.72 -0.66 13.10
C ASN A 83 10.24 -0.30 13.31
N GLY A 84 9.31 -1.19 12.95
CA GLY A 84 7.89 -1.03 13.20
C GLY A 84 7.58 -0.94 14.70
N PHE A 85 8.16 -1.83 15.52
CA PHE A 85 7.99 -1.76 16.98
C PHE A 85 8.57 -0.49 17.57
N LEU A 86 9.76 -0.07 17.15
CA LEU A 86 10.36 1.20 17.60
C LEU A 86 9.46 2.40 17.27
N GLN A 87 8.89 2.42 16.06
CA GLN A 87 7.97 3.48 15.67
C GLN A 87 6.69 3.48 16.52
N ASN A 88 6.13 2.30 16.81
CA ASN A 88 4.96 2.17 17.68
C ASN A 88 5.25 2.62 19.12
N ILE A 89 6.44 2.32 19.66
CA ILE A 89 6.87 2.83 20.98
C ILE A 89 6.91 4.36 20.99
N VAL A 90 7.46 4.97 19.93
CA VAL A 90 7.52 6.45 19.82
C VAL A 90 6.12 7.06 19.78
N LEU A 91 5.18 6.43 19.06
CA LEU A 91 3.80 6.91 18.95
C LEU A 91 2.99 6.72 20.24
N ALA A 92 3.27 5.69 21.02
CA ALA A 92 2.57 5.37 22.26
C ALA A 92 3.26 5.90 23.53
N TRP A 93 4.31 6.72 23.41
CA TRP A 93 5.18 7.07 24.55
C TRP A 93 4.44 7.68 25.75
N ASP A 94 3.34 8.40 25.52
CA ASP A 94 2.51 9.01 26.57
C ASP A 94 1.27 8.18 26.94
N ASP A 95 1.10 7.00 26.35
CA ASP A 95 -0.01 6.08 26.57
C ASP A 95 0.49 4.76 27.18
N GLU A 96 0.35 4.60 28.50
CA GLU A 96 0.71 3.38 29.21
C GLU A 96 0.02 2.12 28.65
N THR A 97 -1.22 2.26 28.15
CA THR A 97 -1.93 1.13 27.55
C THR A 97 -1.35 0.75 26.20
N GLY A 98 -1.07 1.73 25.33
CA GLY A 98 -0.39 1.52 24.05
C GLY A 98 1.01 0.92 24.21
N ILE A 99 1.79 1.35 25.21
CA ILE A 99 3.10 0.74 25.49
C ILE A 99 2.94 -0.75 25.87
N GLY A 100 1.96 -1.07 26.70
CA GLY A 100 1.65 -2.46 27.07
C GLY A 100 1.31 -3.35 25.87
N GLU A 101 0.55 -2.82 24.91
CA GLU A 101 0.23 -3.53 23.66
C GLU A 101 1.47 -3.80 22.81
N VAL A 102 2.37 -2.81 22.68
CA VAL A 102 3.59 -2.98 21.90
C VAL A 102 4.53 -4.01 22.54
N ILE A 103 4.64 -4.02 23.88
CA ILE A 103 5.42 -5.04 24.60
C ILE A 103 4.89 -6.44 24.30
N MET A 104 3.57 -6.64 24.35
CA MET A 104 2.95 -7.93 24.07
C MET A 104 3.24 -8.41 22.63
N GLN A 105 3.19 -7.51 21.65
CA GLN A 105 3.52 -7.82 20.25
C GLN A 105 4.99 -8.21 20.07
N VAL A 106 5.91 -7.52 20.77
CA VAL A 106 7.34 -7.83 20.74
C VAL A 106 7.61 -9.21 21.35
N ASP A 107 7.00 -9.52 22.49
CA ASP A 107 7.17 -10.82 23.16
C ASP A 107 6.67 -11.99 22.29
N GLU A 108 5.53 -11.82 21.62
CA GLU A 108 5.00 -12.80 20.67
C GLU A 108 5.98 -13.01 19.51
N TRP A 109 6.47 -11.93 18.90
CA TRP A 109 7.44 -11.98 17.81
C TRP A 109 8.75 -12.67 18.22
N LEU A 110 9.32 -12.33 19.39
CA LEU A 110 10.52 -12.99 19.90
C LEU A 110 10.30 -14.48 20.20
N SER A 111 9.10 -14.85 20.66
CA SER A 111 8.73 -16.24 20.92
C SER A 111 8.69 -17.07 19.64
N THR A 112 8.19 -16.50 18.54
CA THR A 112 8.21 -17.19 17.22
C THR A 112 9.64 -17.44 16.73
N LYS A 113 10.57 -16.51 16.98
CA LYS A 113 11.99 -16.69 16.64
C LYS A 113 12.65 -17.78 17.48
N ASN A 114 12.41 -17.79 18.79
CA ASN A 114 12.99 -18.79 19.69
C ASN A 114 12.49 -20.21 19.43
N GLY A 115 11.32 -20.38 18.80
CA GLY A 115 10.80 -21.69 18.36
C GLY A 115 11.45 -22.23 17.07
N SER A 116 12.11 -21.38 16.27
CA SER A 116 12.74 -21.76 15.00
C SER A 116 14.18 -22.28 15.14
N PHE A 117 14.76 -22.22 16.35
CA PHE A 117 16.08 -22.77 16.67
C PHE A 117 15.97 -24.19 17.28
N VAL A 118 15.40 -25.15 16.54
CA VAL A 118 15.48 -26.58 16.87
C VAL A 118 15.79 -27.40 15.61
N GLY A 119 17.09 -27.70 15.40
CA GLY A 119 17.62 -28.76 14.51
C GLY A 119 17.60 -28.43 13.01
N THR A 120 18.67 -28.59 12.25
CA THR A 120 19.86 -29.47 12.35
C THR A 120 21.09 -28.82 11.70
#